data_AF-W9RNV1-F1
#
_entry.id   AF-W9RNV1-F1
#
_cell.length_a   1.000
_cell.length_b   1.000
_cell.length_c   1.000
_cell.angle_alpha   90.00
_cell.angle_beta   90.00
_cell.angle_gamma   90.00
#
_symmetry.space_group_name_H-M   'P 1'
#
loop_
_entity.id
_entity.type
_entity.pdbx_description
1 polymer ?
#
loop_
_entity_poly.entity_id
_entity_poly.type
_entity_poly.pdbx_seq_one_letter_code
_entity_poly.pdbx_strand_id
1 'polypeptide(L)'
;MKKFADAHRREVTFLPSDLVLLKLRPYRLKSLACKVHQKLSPRFYGPFPVLERVGAVAYHLQLPPAARIHPSLVDLGYDLVSGGTDNHLVLVNLRNKGIDGSRVEKVLELVHIAANKNTVPGDVSAMVPGGIRMGTPALTSRGFREEDFVKVAEYFDAAVKLALKIKAESKGTKLKDFVTTLQSNEHFQSDITKLRHEVEDYAKQFPTIGFEKKTMRYRE
;
A
#
# COMPACT_ATOMS: atom_id res chain seq x y z
N MET A 1 23.63 -3.80 26.13
CA MET A 1 22.44 -4.43 25.50
C MET A 1 22.77 -5.58 24.56
N LYS A 2 23.69 -5.42 23.57
CA LYS A 2 24.04 -6.48 22.60
C LYS A 2 24.47 -7.81 23.22
N LYS A 3 25.41 -7.80 24.18
CA LYS A 3 25.86 -8.99 24.93
C LYS A 3 24.73 -9.83 25.55
N PHE A 4 23.69 -9.17 26.08
CA PHE A 4 22.56 -9.86 26.72
C PHE A 4 21.55 -10.43 25.71
N ALA A 5 21.39 -9.76 24.56
CA ALA A 5 20.57 -10.25 23.45
C ALA A 5 21.23 -11.46 22.75
N ASP A 6 22.55 -11.40 22.57
CA ASP A 6 23.33 -12.45 21.91
C ASP A 6 23.47 -13.70 22.81
N ALA A 7 23.40 -13.57 24.14
CA ALA A 7 23.46 -14.70 25.06
C ALA A 7 22.34 -15.74 24.86
N HIS A 8 21.20 -15.33 24.32
CA HIS A 8 20.06 -16.22 24.01
C HIS A 8 19.91 -16.47 22.50
N ARG A 9 20.82 -15.94 21.68
CA ARG A 9 20.75 -16.07 20.22
C ARG A 9 21.37 -17.41 19.81
N ARG A 10 20.58 -18.23 19.13
CA ARG A 10 21.07 -19.44 18.45
C ARG A 10 21.28 -19.11 16.98
N GLU A 11 22.44 -19.44 16.42
CA GLU A 11 22.60 -19.39 14.97
C GLU A 11 21.82 -20.55 14.36
N VAL A 12 20.81 -20.21 13.57
CA VAL A 12 19.99 -21.16 12.82
C VAL A 12 20.12 -20.81 11.36
N THR A 13 20.44 -21.80 10.54
CA THR A 13 20.47 -21.68 9.09
C THR A 13 19.42 -22.62 8.51
N PHE A 14 18.83 -22.22 7.39
CA PHE A 14 17.82 -22.99 6.69
C PHE A 14 18.33 -23.36 5.31
N LEU A 15 17.97 -24.55 4.85
CA LEU A 15 18.27 -25.05 3.51
C LEU A 15 17.06 -24.82 2.59
N PRO A 16 17.28 -24.75 1.26
CA PRO A 16 16.19 -24.82 0.30
C PRO A 16 15.29 -26.04 0.56
N SER A 17 13.98 -25.84 0.54
CA SER A 17 12.90 -26.78 0.91
C SER A 17 12.56 -26.89 2.41
N ASP A 18 13.33 -26.26 3.32
CA ASP A 18 12.96 -26.23 4.73
C ASP A 18 11.66 -25.44 4.95
N LEU A 19 10.78 -25.95 5.81
CA LEU A 19 9.53 -25.30 6.16
C LEU A 19 9.74 -24.34 7.34
N VAL A 20 9.48 -23.06 7.12
CA VAL A 20 9.64 -22.02 8.14
C VAL A 20 8.33 -21.32 8.47
N LEU A 21 8.20 -20.89 9.72
CA LEU A 21 7.08 -20.11 10.23
C LEU A 21 7.48 -18.63 10.32
N LEU A 22 6.71 -17.76 9.67
CA LEU A 22 6.93 -16.33 9.64
C LEU A 22 6.37 -15.64 10.87
N LYS A 23 7.22 -14.90 11.57
CA LYS A 23 6.80 -14.01 12.65
C LYS A 23 6.42 -12.65 12.08
N LEU A 24 5.13 -12.46 11.75
CA LEU A 24 4.63 -11.22 11.14
C LEU A 24 4.81 -9.95 12.01
N ARG A 25 5.02 -10.09 13.32
CA ARG A 25 5.20 -8.96 14.25
C ARG A 25 6.43 -9.17 15.14
N PRO A 26 7.46 -8.31 15.09
CA PRO A 26 8.65 -8.45 15.91
C PRO A 26 8.34 -8.28 17.41
N TYR A 27 7.40 -7.39 17.76
CA TYR A 27 6.98 -7.08 19.13
C TYR A 27 5.51 -7.42 19.38
N ARG A 28 5.17 -7.71 20.64
CA ARG A 28 3.78 -7.84 21.11
C ARG A 28 3.17 -6.45 21.28
N LEU A 29 2.88 -5.76 20.18
CA LEU A 29 2.05 -4.56 20.23
C LEU A 29 0.67 -4.98 20.73
N LYS A 30 0.20 -4.38 21.84
CA LYS A 30 -1.19 -4.52 22.27
C LYS A 30 -2.04 -3.91 21.15
N SER A 31 -2.67 -4.78 20.37
CA SER A 31 -3.73 -4.37 19.45
C SER A 31 -4.78 -3.61 20.25
N LEU A 32 -5.22 -2.46 19.76
CA LEU A 32 -6.34 -1.73 20.36
C LEU A 32 -7.66 -2.49 20.21
N ALA A 33 -7.72 -3.45 19.28
CA ALA A 33 -8.82 -4.42 19.19
C ALA A 33 -8.62 -5.54 20.24
N CYS A 34 -9.56 -5.65 21.17
CA CYS A 34 -9.65 -6.75 22.13
C CYS A 34 -10.06 -8.05 21.42
N LYS A 35 -9.25 -9.10 21.54
CA LYS A 35 -9.60 -10.46 21.12
C LYS A 35 -9.89 -11.31 22.36
N VAL A 36 -10.99 -12.07 22.34
CA VAL A 36 -11.47 -12.93 23.46
C VAL A 36 -10.36 -13.84 24.02
N HIS A 37 -9.50 -14.39 23.14
CA HIS A 37 -8.37 -15.22 23.55
C HIS A 37 -7.04 -14.75 22.95
N GLN A 38 -6.56 -13.57 23.38
CA GLN A 38 -5.28 -13.01 22.90
C GLN A 38 -4.09 -13.98 23.09
N LYS A 39 -4.10 -14.81 24.15
CA LYS A 39 -3.07 -15.83 24.42
C LYS A 39 -3.02 -16.95 23.38
N LEU A 40 -4.13 -17.26 22.72
CA LEU A 40 -4.25 -18.34 21.72
C LEU A 40 -4.10 -17.83 20.28
N SER A 41 -3.85 -16.53 20.09
CA SER A 41 -3.64 -16.01 18.74
C SER A 41 -2.37 -16.58 18.10
N PRO A 42 -2.41 -17.00 16.82
CA PRO A 42 -1.25 -17.54 16.13
C PRO A 42 -0.14 -16.48 16.11
N ARG A 43 1.01 -16.82 16.72
CA ARG A 43 2.18 -15.93 16.83
C ARG A 43 3.03 -15.94 15.56
N PHE A 44 2.89 -17.00 14.78
CA PHE A 44 3.59 -17.23 13.54
C PHE A 44 2.59 -17.68 12.47
N TYR A 45 2.92 -17.41 11.22
CA TYR A 45 2.12 -17.70 10.05
C TYR A 45 2.90 -18.61 9.11
N GLY A 46 2.25 -19.58 8.47
CA GLY A 46 2.92 -20.62 7.66
C GLY A 46 2.66 -22.02 8.22
N PRO A 47 3.28 -23.06 7.67
CA PRO A 47 4.66 -23.08 7.15
C PRO A 47 4.81 -22.69 5.67
N PHE A 48 5.94 -22.05 5.35
CA PHE A 48 6.34 -21.74 3.97
C PHE A 48 7.69 -22.38 3.66
N PRO A 49 7.87 -23.02 2.49
CA PRO A 49 9.16 -23.58 2.11
C PRO A 49 10.13 -22.47 1.70
N VAL A 50 11.39 -22.62 2.11
CA VAL A 50 12.50 -21.77 1.67
C VAL A 50 12.84 -22.14 0.23
N LEU A 51 12.81 -21.17 -0.70
CA LEU A 51 13.23 -21.38 -2.09
C LEU A 51 14.74 -21.29 -2.22
N GLU A 52 15.34 -20.24 -1.68
CA GLU A 52 16.78 -20.00 -1.77
C GLU A 52 17.26 -19.09 -0.64
N ARG A 53 18.57 -19.09 -0.41
CA ARG A 53 19.23 -18.21 0.56
C ARG A 53 19.81 -17.00 -0.16
N VAL A 54 19.25 -15.82 0.12
CA VAL A 54 19.70 -14.54 -0.43
C VAL A 54 20.70 -13.91 0.54
N GLY A 55 21.95 -14.39 0.49
CA GLY A 55 23.06 -13.87 1.31
C GLY A 55 23.14 -14.42 2.74
N ALA A 56 23.81 -13.70 3.64
CA ALA A 56 24.17 -14.24 4.95
C ALA A 56 22.97 -14.43 5.89
N VAL A 57 21.93 -13.60 5.79
CA VAL A 57 20.83 -13.53 6.79
C VAL A 57 19.43 -13.59 6.15
N ALA A 58 19.29 -13.40 4.84
CA ALA A 58 17.99 -13.39 4.17
C ALA A 58 17.71 -14.68 3.39
N TYR A 59 16.43 -15.04 3.33
CA TYR A 59 15.93 -16.23 2.66
C TYR A 59 14.70 -15.82 1.83
N HIS A 60 14.61 -16.35 0.62
CA HIS A 60 13.44 -16.22 -0.24
C HIS A 60 12.50 -17.37 0.09
N LEU A 61 11.24 -17.06 0.39
CA LEU A 61 10.23 -18.04 0.78
C LEU A 61 9.16 -18.16 -0.30
N GLN A 62 8.61 -19.36 -0.47
CA GLN A 62 7.43 -19.58 -1.30
C GLN A 62 6.18 -19.12 -0.54
N LEU A 63 5.87 -17.83 -0.68
CA LEU A 63 4.63 -17.27 -0.18
C LEU A 63 3.45 -17.71 -1.07
N PRO A 64 2.24 -17.86 -0.50
CA PRO A 64 1.07 -18.23 -1.29
C PRO A 64 0.81 -17.15 -2.35
N PRO A 65 0.35 -17.52 -3.55
CA PRO A 65 0.04 -16.55 -4.61
C PRO A 65 -0.92 -15.44 -4.15
N ALA A 66 -1.80 -15.77 -3.19
CA ALA A 66 -2.74 -14.87 -2.54
C ALA A 66 -2.08 -13.77 -1.68
N ALA A 67 -0.85 -13.97 -1.18
CA ALA A 67 -0.16 -12.95 -0.38
C ALA A 67 0.36 -11.75 -1.21
N ARG A 68 0.00 -11.67 -2.49
CA ARG A 68 0.52 -10.68 -3.43
C ARG A 68 -0.57 -9.67 -3.78
N ILE A 69 -0.35 -8.42 -3.40
CA ILE A 69 -1.10 -7.24 -3.88
C ILE A 69 -0.56 -6.76 -5.24
N HIS A 70 0.56 -7.36 -5.65
CA HIS A 70 1.30 -7.13 -6.87
C HIS A 70 0.57 -7.42 -8.21
N PRO A 71 -0.23 -8.49 -8.37
CA PRO A 71 -0.71 -8.89 -9.69
C PRO A 71 -1.62 -7.84 -10.33
N SER A 72 -2.56 -7.29 -9.55
CA SER A 72 -3.58 -6.39 -10.08
C SER A 72 -3.04 -5.10 -10.69
N LEU A 73 -1.99 -4.50 -10.11
CA LEU A 73 -1.39 -3.28 -10.66
C LEU A 73 -0.60 -3.55 -11.94
N VAL A 74 0.07 -4.71 -12.03
CA VAL A 74 0.77 -5.11 -13.25
C VAL A 74 -0.23 -5.43 -14.37
N ASP A 75 -1.33 -6.10 -14.05
CA ASP A 75 -2.41 -6.39 -15.01
C ASP A 75 -3.06 -5.10 -15.57
N LEU A 76 -3.09 -4.02 -14.77
CA LEU A 76 -3.53 -2.68 -15.18
C LEU A 76 -2.46 -1.88 -15.97
N GLY A 77 -1.31 -2.50 -16.23
CA GLY A 77 -0.20 -1.93 -17.00
C GLY A 77 0.57 -0.84 -16.26
N TYR A 78 0.73 -0.97 -14.94
CA TYR A 78 1.64 -0.14 -14.15
C TYR A 78 2.99 -0.82 -14.00
N ASP A 79 4.06 -0.02 -14.08
CA ASP A 79 5.41 -0.50 -13.84
C ASP A 79 5.69 -0.44 -12.35
N LEU A 80 6.12 -1.57 -11.78
CA LEU A 80 6.56 -1.63 -10.39
C LEU A 80 8.08 -1.61 -10.34
N VAL A 81 8.65 -0.79 -9.46
CA VAL A 81 10.09 -0.78 -9.24
C VAL A 81 10.49 -2.15 -8.71
N SER A 82 11.51 -2.77 -9.32
CA SER A 82 11.94 -4.17 -9.15
C SER A 82 11.03 -5.24 -9.78
N GLY A 83 9.95 -4.86 -10.48
CA GLY A 83 9.02 -5.79 -11.13
C GLY A 83 8.23 -6.67 -10.15
N GLY A 84 8.23 -6.28 -8.87
CA GLY A 84 7.92 -7.15 -7.75
C GLY A 84 7.61 -6.42 -6.45
N THR A 85 7.10 -7.18 -5.48
CA THR A 85 7.33 -6.88 -4.07
C THR A 85 7.46 -8.19 -3.29
N ASP A 86 8.48 -8.25 -2.42
CA ASP A 86 8.67 -9.33 -1.44
C ASP A 86 8.31 -8.87 -0.02
N ASN A 87 7.72 -7.68 0.11
CA ASN A 87 7.43 -7.06 1.39
C ASN A 87 6.02 -6.45 1.40
N HIS A 88 5.77 -5.56 2.36
CA HIS A 88 4.46 -4.99 2.65
C HIS A 88 4.17 -3.69 1.88
N LEU A 89 5.06 -3.27 0.99
CA LEU A 89 4.96 -2.04 0.20
C LEU A 89 5.21 -2.30 -1.28
N VAL A 90 4.63 -1.46 -2.12
CA VAL A 90 4.86 -1.42 -3.57
C VAL A 90 5.27 -0.01 -3.94
N LEU A 91 6.18 0.10 -4.91
CA LEU A 91 6.61 1.37 -5.47
C LEU A 91 6.21 1.39 -6.95
N VAL A 92 5.18 2.16 -7.26
CA VAL A 92 4.64 2.33 -8.61
C VAL A 92 5.43 3.41 -9.32
N ASN A 93 5.96 3.08 -10.49
CA ASN A 93 6.56 4.01 -11.42
C ASN A 93 5.48 4.54 -12.38
N LEU A 94 5.22 5.84 -12.36
CA LEU A 94 4.18 6.49 -13.17
C LEU A 94 4.74 7.12 -14.45
N ARG A 95 6.05 7.01 -14.68
CA ARG A 95 6.72 7.60 -15.85
C ARG A 95 6.23 6.97 -17.15
N ASN A 96 5.89 5.68 -17.15
CA ASN A 96 5.31 4.99 -18.30
C ASN A 96 3.92 5.53 -18.68
N LYS A 97 3.14 6.03 -17.69
CA LYS A 97 1.86 6.72 -17.91
C LYS A 97 2.04 8.21 -18.23
N GLY A 98 3.27 8.73 -18.21
CA GLY A 98 3.55 10.14 -18.49
C GLY A 98 3.00 11.09 -17.44
N ILE A 99 2.84 10.67 -16.18
CA ILE A 99 2.40 11.52 -15.06
C ILE A 99 3.37 11.41 -13.88
N ASP A 100 3.46 12.47 -13.09
CA ASP A 100 4.28 12.56 -11.89
C ASP A 100 3.50 12.16 -10.63
N GLY A 101 4.23 11.67 -9.63
CA GLY A 101 3.66 11.30 -8.34
C GLY A 101 3.02 12.48 -7.61
N SER A 102 3.52 13.71 -7.80
CA SER A 102 2.96 14.89 -7.12
C SER A 102 1.54 15.25 -7.57
N ARG A 103 1.23 15.10 -8.87
CA ARG A 103 -0.13 15.30 -9.40
C ARG A 103 -1.07 14.18 -8.96
N VAL A 104 -0.61 12.93 -9.05
CA VAL A 104 -1.40 11.76 -8.65
C VAL A 104 -1.71 11.79 -7.16
N GLU A 105 -0.73 12.09 -6.29
CA GLU A 105 -0.95 12.24 -4.85
C GLU A 105 -2.06 13.24 -4.52
N LYS A 106 -2.07 14.41 -5.20
CA LYS A 106 -3.11 15.42 -4.96
C LYS A 106 -4.51 14.92 -5.31
N VAL A 107 -4.65 14.16 -6.39
CA VAL A 107 -5.94 13.58 -6.77
C VAL A 107 -6.34 12.48 -5.77
N LEU A 108 -5.39 11.62 -5.38
CA LEU A 108 -5.61 10.56 -4.40
C LEU A 108 -6.06 11.12 -3.04
N GLU A 109 -5.44 12.21 -2.58
CA GLU A 109 -5.82 12.88 -1.33
C GLU A 109 -7.28 13.36 -1.38
N LEU A 110 -7.72 13.93 -2.50
CA LEU A 110 -9.09 14.42 -2.68
C LEU A 110 -10.14 13.30 -2.72
N VAL A 111 -9.75 12.10 -3.15
CA VAL A 111 -10.62 10.90 -3.13
C VAL A 111 -10.46 10.08 -1.85
N HIS A 112 -9.80 10.61 -0.83
CA HIS A 112 -9.54 9.95 0.46
C HIS A 112 -8.69 8.67 0.37
N ILE A 113 -7.79 8.59 -0.61
CA ILE A 113 -6.77 7.55 -0.70
C ILE A 113 -5.43 8.14 -0.23
N ALA A 114 -5.01 7.75 0.97
CA ALA A 114 -3.73 8.19 1.53
C ALA A 114 -2.56 7.40 0.92
N ALA A 115 -1.79 8.05 0.05
CA ALA A 115 -0.56 7.52 -0.53
C ALA A 115 0.55 8.58 -0.50
N ASN A 116 1.79 8.15 -0.72
CA ASN A 116 2.95 9.04 -0.66
C ASN A 116 3.71 9.07 -1.98
N LYS A 117 3.96 10.26 -2.54
CA LYS A 117 4.90 10.43 -3.65
C LYS A 117 6.31 9.99 -3.24
N ASN A 118 6.96 9.24 -4.12
CA ASN A 118 8.29 8.69 -3.85
C ASN A 118 9.13 8.74 -5.12
N THR A 119 10.42 9.01 -4.98
CA THR A 119 11.36 8.99 -6.10
C THR A 119 11.51 7.58 -6.65
N VAL A 120 11.67 7.48 -7.96
CA VAL A 120 11.88 6.22 -8.68
C VAL A 120 13.19 6.28 -9.46
N PRO A 121 13.78 5.11 -9.81
CA PRO A 121 14.98 5.08 -10.63
C PRO A 121 14.83 5.90 -11.92
N GLY A 122 15.81 6.75 -12.16
CA GLY A 122 15.89 7.64 -13.32
C GLY A 122 15.22 9.01 -13.14
N ASP A 123 14.63 9.32 -11.98
CA ASP A 123 14.17 10.69 -11.69
C ASP A 123 15.36 11.66 -11.67
N VAL A 124 15.25 12.78 -12.38
CA VAL A 124 16.31 13.80 -12.47
C VAL A 124 16.38 14.65 -11.19
N SER A 125 15.25 14.81 -10.49
CA SER A 125 15.15 15.63 -9.29
C SER A 125 14.27 14.98 -8.23
N ALA A 126 14.75 14.96 -6.98
CA ALA A 126 13.99 14.46 -5.84
C ALA A 126 12.75 15.31 -5.51
N MET A 127 12.70 16.56 -5.99
CA MET A 127 11.56 17.47 -5.79
C MET A 127 10.39 17.16 -6.73
N VAL A 128 10.62 16.39 -7.80
CA VAL A 128 9.60 15.98 -8.78
C VAL A 128 9.61 14.45 -8.89
N PRO A 129 9.10 13.74 -7.88
CA PRO A 129 9.09 12.28 -7.88
C PRO A 129 8.16 11.72 -8.95
N GLY A 130 8.64 10.71 -9.67
CA GLY A 130 7.92 10.00 -10.74
C GLY A 130 7.10 8.81 -10.26
N GLY A 131 6.98 8.57 -8.95
CA GLY A 131 6.28 7.41 -8.43
C GLY A 131 5.43 7.64 -7.19
N ILE A 132 4.68 6.59 -6.84
CA ILE A 132 3.80 6.52 -5.67
C ILE A 132 4.14 5.25 -4.89
N ARG A 133 4.33 5.40 -3.57
CA ARG A 133 4.51 4.28 -2.64
C ARG A 133 3.19 3.97 -1.95
N MET A 134 2.76 2.72 -2.01
CA MET A 134 1.59 2.21 -1.31
C MET A 134 1.96 1.03 -0.42
N GLY A 135 1.21 0.85 0.65
CA GLY A 135 1.44 -0.21 1.61
C GLY A 135 0.14 -0.81 2.12
N THR A 136 0.24 -2.03 2.58
CA THR A 136 -0.87 -2.92 2.88
C THR A 136 -1.18 -3.06 4.40
N PRO A 137 -0.23 -2.87 5.35
CA PRO A 137 -0.45 -3.15 6.76
C PRO A 137 -1.63 -2.42 7.43
N ALA A 138 -1.90 -1.18 7.03
CA ALA A 138 -2.96 -0.37 7.63
C ALA A 138 -4.35 -0.93 7.31
N LEU A 139 -4.60 -1.23 6.04
CA LEU A 139 -5.88 -1.77 5.57
C LEU A 139 -6.05 -3.23 5.99
N THR A 140 -5.00 -4.05 5.95
CA THR A 140 -5.04 -5.43 6.46
C THR A 140 -5.36 -5.46 7.96
N SER A 141 -4.90 -4.48 8.74
CA SER A 141 -5.27 -4.38 10.16
C SER A 141 -6.76 -4.09 10.37
N ARG A 142 -7.42 -3.45 9.40
CA ARG A 142 -8.88 -3.24 9.38
C ARG A 142 -9.67 -4.45 8.85
N GLY A 143 -8.99 -5.46 8.32
CA GLY A 143 -9.61 -6.70 7.84
C GLY A 143 -9.69 -6.85 6.32
N PHE A 144 -9.01 -5.99 5.55
CA PHE A 144 -8.94 -6.12 4.09
C PHE A 144 -8.25 -7.44 3.70
N ARG A 145 -8.84 -8.11 2.71
CA ARG A 145 -8.36 -9.34 2.08
C ARG A 145 -7.90 -9.05 0.65
N GLU A 146 -7.44 -10.09 -0.03
CA GLU A 146 -6.92 -10.06 -1.39
C GLU A 146 -7.90 -9.40 -2.38
N GLU A 147 -9.16 -9.83 -2.35
CA GLU A 147 -10.24 -9.29 -3.20
C GLU A 147 -10.47 -7.79 -2.99
N ASP A 148 -10.28 -7.32 -1.74
CA ASP A 148 -10.40 -5.90 -1.41
C ASP A 148 -9.25 -5.09 -1.99
N PHE A 149 -8.03 -5.66 -2.02
CA PHE A 149 -6.87 -4.99 -2.60
C PHE A 149 -6.94 -4.93 -4.13
N VAL A 150 -7.65 -5.84 -4.79
CA VAL A 150 -7.98 -5.71 -6.22
C VAL A 150 -8.80 -4.45 -6.45
N LYS A 151 -9.86 -4.23 -5.66
CA LYS A 151 -10.67 -3.01 -5.72
C LYS A 151 -9.88 -1.74 -5.37
N VAL A 152 -8.97 -1.81 -4.41
CA VAL A 152 -8.07 -0.68 -4.11
C VAL A 152 -7.19 -0.35 -5.32
N ALA A 153 -6.71 -1.36 -6.05
CA ALA A 153 -5.96 -1.14 -7.30
C ALA A 153 -6.83 -0.52 -8.41
N GLU A 154 -8.11 -0.91 -8.51
CA GLU A 154 -9.08 -0.31 -9.43
C GLU A 154 -9.37 1.16 -9.09
N TYR A 155 -9.58 1.50 -7.81
CA TYR A 155 -9.77 2.89 -7.37
C TYR A 155 -8.51 3.73 -7.61
N PHE A 156 -7.33 3.16 -7.38
CA PHE A 156 -6.07 3.81 -7.70
C PHE A 156 -5.97 4.10 -9.20
N ASP A 157 -6.26 3.13 -10.07
CA ASP A 157 -6.23 3.32 -11.52
C ASP A 157 -7.25 4.36 -12.00
N ALA A 158 -8.47 4.36 -11.44
CA ALA A 158 -9.47 5.38 -11.71
C ALA A 158 -8.96 6.79 -11.36
N ALA A 159 -8.30 6.94 -10.22
CA ALA A 159 -7.70 8.21 -9.79
C ALA A 159 -6.55 8.65 -10.72
N VAL A 160 -5.68 7.73 -11.17
CA VAL A 160 -4.61 8.05 -12.13
C VAL A 160 -5.20 8.48 -13.48
N LYS A 161 -6.21 7.78 -13.99
CA LYS A 161 -6.91 8.15 -15.24
C LYS A 161 -7.52 9.54 -15.14
N LEU A 162 -8.11 9.87 -13.99
CA LEU A 162 -8.64 11.21 -13.74
C LEU A 162 -7.53 12.27 -13.73
N ALA A 163 -6.41 11.98 -13.06
CA ALA A 163 -5.25 12.86 -13.04
C ALA A 163 -4.66 13.09 -14.45
N LEU A 164 -4.69 12.08 -15.33
CA LEU A 164 -4.30 12.22 -16.73
C LEU A 164 -5.24 13.13 -17.52
N LYS A 165 -6.56 13.00 -17.33
CA LYS A 165 -7.56 13.89 -17.96
C LYS A 165 -7.38 15.35 -17.51
N ILE A 166 -7.20 15.58 -16.21
CA ILE A 166 -6.96 16.92 -15.66
C ILE A 166 -5.66 17.49 -16.23
N LYS A 167 -4.61 16.68 -16.36
CA LYS A 167 -3.35 17.11 -16.96
C LYS A 167 -3.53 17.50 -18.43
N ALA A 168 -4.33 16.76 -19.20
CA ALA A 168 -4.59 17.05 -20.61
C ALA A 168 -5.35 18.39 -20.79
N GLU A 169 -6.25 18.72 -19.88
CA GLU A 169 -7.00 20.00 -19.91
C GLU A 169 -6.26 21.17 -19.27
N SER A 170 -5.20 20.91 -18.49
CA SER A 170 -4.43 21.96 -17.84
C SER A 170 -3.67 22.81 -18.88
N LYS A 171 -3.85 24.13 -18.80
CA LYS A 171 -3.27 25.11 -19.75
C LYS A 171 -1.76 25.32 -19.59
N GLY A 172 -1.09 24.58 -18.69
CA GLY A 172 0.32 24.80 -18.35
C GLY A 172 1.01 23.56 -17.78
N THR A 173 2.34 23.60 -17.78
CA THR A 173 3.20 22.47 -17.36
C THR A 173 3.52 22.47 -15.86
N LYS A 174 3.14 23.51 -15.12
CA LYS A 174 3.45 23.65 -13.70
C LYS A 174 2.39 22.96 -12.85
N LEU A 175 2.77 22.60 -11.63
CA LEU A 175 1.85 21.98 -10.67
C LEU A 175 0.76 22.95 -10.21
N LYS A 176 1.05 24.26 -10.20
CA LYS A 176 0.07 25.30 -9.82
C LYS A 176 -1.11 25.32 -10.79
N ASP A 177 -0.82 25.30 -12.09
CA ASP A 177 -1.84 25.31 -13.15
C ASP A 177 -2.75 24.08 -13.04
N PHE A 178 -2.17 22.91 -12.75
CA PHE A 178 -2.93 21.68 -12.49
C PHE A 178 -3.90 21.83 -11.31
N VAL A 179 -3.46 22.42 -10.20
CA VAL A 179 -4.31 22.65 -9.02
C VAL A 179 -5.41 23.66 -9.34
N THR A 180 -5.10 24.71 -10.10
CA THR A 180 -6.10 25.69 -10.52
C THR A 180 -7.16 25.06 -11.42
N THR A 181 -6.77 24.26 -12.41
CA THR A 181 -7.70 23.52 -13.29
C THR A 181 -8.56 22.55 -12.49
N LEU A 182 -7.97 21.88 -11.50
CA LEU A 182 -8.71 20.99 -10.62
C LEU A 182 -9.79 21.74 -9.83
N GLN A 183 -9.52 22.97 -9.39
CA GLN A 183 -10.47 23.80 -8.65
C GLN A 183 -11.51 24.49 -9.55
N SER A 184 -11.18 24.80 -10.81
CA SER A 184 -12.05 25.56 -11.70
C SER A 184 -13.08 24.71 -12.43
N ASN A 185 -12.78 23.43 -12.70
CA ASN A 185 -13.64 22.57 -13.51
C ASN A 185 -14.62 21.78 -12.63
N GLU A 186 -15.90 22.17 -12.67
CA GLU A 186 -16.97 21.51 -11.92
C GLU A 186 -17.16 20.03 -12.31
N HIS A 187 -16.94 19.67 -13.59
CA HIS A 187 -17.02 18.29 -14.04
C HIS A 187 -16.00 17.36 -13.35
N PHE A 188 -14.75 17.81 -13.22
CA PHE A 188 -13.74 17.02 -12.51
C PHE A 188 -14.01 16.96 -11.01
N GLN A 189 -14.52 18.05 -10.42
CA GLN A 189 -14.94 18.02 -9.02
C GLN A 189 -16.07 17.02 -8.78
N SER A 190 -17.02 16.90 -9.71
CA SER A 190 -18.08 15.89 -9.66
C SER A 190 -17.51 14.47 -9.73
N ASP A 191 -16.62 14.19 -10.68
CA ASP A 191 -15.95 12.89 -10.83
C ASP A 191 -15.11 12.51 -9.59
N ILE A 192 -14.34 13.47 -9.05
CA ILE A 192 -13.58 13.30 -7.81
C ILE A 192 -14.52 13.00 -6.65
N THR A 193 -15.60 13.75 -6.52
CA THR A 193 -16.57 13.58 -5.43
C THR A 193 -17.26 12.23 -5.51
N LYS A 194 -17.63 11.78 -6.72
CA LYS A 194 -18.20 10.46 -6.94
C LYS A 194 -17.22 9.36 -6.52
N LEU A 195 -15.98 9.42 -6.99
CA LEU A 195 -14.95 8.44 -6.64
C LEU A 195 -14.64 8.46 -5.13
N ARG A 196 -14.63 9.65 -4.52
CA ARG A 196 -14.49 9.80 -3.06
C ARG A 196 -15.60 9.10 -2.31
N HIS A 197 -16.86 9.29 -2.71
CA HIS A 197 -18.00 8.61 -2.08
C HIS A 197 -17.90 7.09 -2.20
N GLU A 198 -17.54 6.57 -3.37
CA GLU A 198 -17.33 5.13 -3.57
C GLU A 198 -16.22 4.57 -2.66
N VAL A 199 -15.08 5.28 -2.55
CA VAL A 199 -13.97 4.91 -1.66
C VAL A 199 -14.39 4.96 -0.19
N GLU A 200 -15.09 6.00 0.24
CA GLU A 200 -15.58 6.13 1.61
C GLU A 200 -16.57 5.03 1.97
N ASP A 201 -17.54 4.76 1.10
CA ASP A 201 -18.54 3.73 1.31
C ASP A 201 -17.90 2.35 1.40
N TYR A 202 -16.88 2.08 0.57
CA TYR A 202 -16.09 0.86 0.68
C TYR A 202 -15.34 0.79 2.02
N ALA A 203 -14.64 1.86 2.38
CA ALA A 203 -13.86 1.92 3.61
C ALA A 203 -14.72 1.85 4.88
N LYS A 204 -15.95 2.38 4.86
CA LYS A 204 -16.89 2.39 5.99
C LYS A 204 -17.41 1.00 6.35
N GLN A 205 -17.38 0.03 5.43
CA GLN A 205 -17.80 -1.37 5.70
C GLN A 205 -16.89 -2.06 6.73
N PHE A 206 -15.61 -1.71 6.76
CA PHE A 206 -14.62 -2.34 7.63
C PHE A 206 -14.65 -1.77 9.06
N PRO A 207 -14.34 -2.59 10.09
CA PRO A 207 -14.29 -2.11 11.47
C PRO A 207 -13.28 -0.98 11.68
N THR A 208 -13.55 -0.15 12.68
CA THR A 208 -12.59 0.83 13.21
C THR A 208 -11.68 0.11 14.20
N ILE A 209 -10.39 0.46 14.19
CA ILE A 209 -9.40 -0.18 15.06
C ILE A 209 -9.09 0.76 16.21
N GLY A 210 -9.44 0.31 17.42
CA GLY A 210 -9.09 0.98 18.67
C GLY A 210 -10.08 2.00 19.22
N PHE A 211 -11.23 2.14 18.57
CA PHE A 211 -12.38 2.86 19.08
C PHE A 211 -13.64 2.28 18.43
N GLU A 212 -14.79 2.50 19.07
CA GLU A 212 -16.08 2.03 18.58
C GLU A 212 -16.70 3.06 17.63
N LYS A 213 -17.24 2.61 16.49
CA LYS A 213 -17.97 3.49 15.55
C LYS A 213 -19.12 4.24 16.24
N LYS A 214 -19.77 3.59 17.21
CA LYS A 214 -20.92 4.14 17.94
C LYS A 214 -20.57 5.35 18.82
N THR A 215 -19.32 5.52 19.23
CA THR A 215 -18.92 6.63 20.11
C THR A 215 -18.28 7.79 19.34
N MET A 216 -18.20 7.68 18.01
CA MET A 216 -17.64 8.74 17.16
C MET A 216 -18.55 9.97 17.09
N ARG A 217 -17.92 11.16 17.13
CA ARG A 217 -18.58 12.45 16.93
C ARG A 217 -19.04 12.67 15.49
N TYR A 218 -18.23 12.25 14.52
CA TYR A 218 -18.51 12.36 13.09
C TYR A 218 -18.85 10.97 12.54
N ARG A 219 -20.10 10.80 12.09
CA ARG A 219 -20.64 9.51 11.62
C ARG A 219 -21.14 9.56 10.18
N GLU A 220 -21.33 10.77 9.66
CA GLU A 220 -21.70 11.06 8.29
C GLU A 220 -20.46 10.97 7.39
#